data_AF-T0ZRW1-F1
#
_entry.id   AF-T0ZRW1-F1
#
_cell.length_a   1.000
_cell.length_b   1.000
_cell.length_c   1.000
_cell.angle_alpha   90.00
_cell.angle_beta   90.00
_cell.angle_gamma   90.00
#
_symmetry.space_group_name_H-M   'P 1'
#
loop_
_entity.id
_entity.type
_entity.pdbx_description
1 polymer ?
#
loop_
_entity_poly.entity_id
_entity_poly.type
_entity_poly.pdbx_seq_one_letter_code
_entity_poly.pdbx_strand_id
1 'polypeptide(L)'
;GVRALLDAARRCRELPVRFRLIGPMVSAEVFDGGLPSNVVYEGTTLPGGVAEAMRQADFFVLPTLEDSFALVVIEAMATGLPVMTTTNAGASELIEDGCDGLVVPAGDATALAHAIGRLVEQPALRQQLGDAARKKVQDAHSWEAYGASVLQAIDARRLQLALRGVQRS
;
A
#
# COMPACT_ATOMS: atom_id res chain seq x y z
N GLY A 1 -12.52 -3.91 3.33
CA GLY A 1 -11.59 -4.21 2.22
C GLY A 1 -11.65 -5.66 1.73
N VAL A 2 -11.56 -6.62 2.65
CA VAL A 2 -11.44 -8.07 2.31
C VAL A 2 -12.48 -8.56 1.30
N ARG A 3 -13.75 -8.16 1.38
CA ARG A 3 -14.76 -8.54 0.39
C ARG A 3 -14.37 -8.16 -1.06
N ALA A 4 -13.88 -6.94 -1.27
CA ALA A 4 -13.40 -6.49 -2.58
C ALA A 4 -12.19 -7.30 -3.08
N LEU A 5 -11.29 -7.69 -2.17
CA LEU A 5 -10.18 -8.59 -2.50
C LEU A 5 -10.66 -9.99 -2.89
N LEU A 6 -11.63 -10.57 -2.18
CA LEU A 6 -12.19 -11.86 -2.53
C LEU A 6 -12.87 -11.80 -3.91
N ASP A 7 -13.61 -10.74 -4.17
CA ASP A 7 -14.24 -10.52 -5.48
C ASP A 7 -13.22 -10.33 -6.60
N ALA A 8 -12.11 -9.64 -6.35
CA ALA A 8 -11.00 -9.53 -7.29
C ALA A 8 -10.31 -10.89 -7.50
N ALA A 9 -10.06 -11.64 -6.44
CA ALA A 9 -9.44 -12.97 -6.52
C ALA A 9 -10.28 -13.95 -7.34
N ARG A 10 -11.62 -13.90 -7.24
CA ARG A 10 -12.53 -14.69 -8.09
C ARG A 10 -12.38 -14.37 -9.57
N ARG A 11 -12.10 -13.10 -9.91
CA ARG A 11 -11.87 -12.63 -11.28
C ARG A 11 -10.49 -13.05 -11.81
N CYS A 12 -9.51 -13.17 -10.92
CA CYS A 12 -8.14 -13.58 -11.24
C CYS A 12 -7.90 -15.11 -11.15
N ARG A 13 -8.95 -15.94 -11.07
CA ARG A 13 -8.79 -17.40 -10.82
C ARG A 13 -8.04 -18.17 -11.92
N GLU A 14 -8.05 -17.66 -13.15
CA GLU A 14 -7.34 -18.27 -14.28
C GLU A 14 -5.89 -17.75 -14.39
N LEU A 15 -5.53 -16.75 -13.59
CA LEU A 15 -4.17 -16.24 -13.52
C LEU A 15 -3.33 -17.09 -12.54
N PRO A 16 -2.01 -17.23 -12.77
CA PRO A 16 -1.11 -17.94 -11.87
C PRO A 16 -0.80 -17.10 -10.61
N VAL A 17 -1.82 -16.77 -9.83
CA VAL A 17 -1.72 -15.96 -8.60
C VAL A 17 -2.37 -16.68 -7.44
N ARG A 18 -1.76 -16.58 -6.25
CA ARG A 18 -2.32 -17.04 -4.99
C ARG A 18 -2.26 -15.93 -3.95
N PHE A 19 -3.32 -15.78 -3.18
CA PHE A 19 -3.42 -14.81 -2.10
C PHE A 19 -3.29 -15.51 -0.75
N ARG A 20 -2.44 -14.94 0.11
CA ARG A 20 -2.34 -15.32 1.52
C ARG A 20 -2.95 -14.20 2.36
N LEU A 21 -4.05 -14.50 3.03
CA LEU A 21 -4.76 -13.59 3.94
C LEU A 21 -4.29 -13.86 5.37
N ILE A 22 -3.55 -12.91 5.94
CA ILE A 22 -2.99 -12.99 7.29
C ILE A 22 -3.60 -11.88 8.13
N GLY A 23 -4.04 -12.23 9.33
CA GLY A 23 -4.67 -11.31 10.29
C GLY A 23 -5.89 -11.93 10.97
N PRO A 24 -6.38 -11.33 12.06
CA PRO A 24 -7.57 -11.80 12.75
C PRO A 24 -8.83 -11.64 11.89
N MET A 25 -9.72 -12.63 11.95
CA MET A 25 -11.05 -12.51 11.36
C MET A 25 -11.93 -11.60 12.23
N VAL A 26 -12.50 -10.57 11.62
CA VAL A 26 -13.42 -9.66 12.32
C VAL A 26 -14.87 -10.13 12.19
N SER A 27 -15.24 -10.79 11.08
CA SER A 27 -16.58 -11.33 10.84
C SER A 27 -16.53 -12.50 9.87
N ALA A 28 -17.23 -13.59 10.20
CA ALA A 28 -17.34 -14.77 9.33
C ALA A 28 -18.16 -14.49 8.06
N GLU A 29 -19.07 -13.51 8.10
CA GLU A 29 -19.94 -13.14 6.96
C GLU A 29 -19.16 -12.68 5.72
N VAL A 30 -17.90 -12.25 5.92
CA VAL A 30 -16.98 -11.91 4.82
C VAL A 30 -16.75 -13.12 3.89
N PHE A 31 -16.94 -14.34 4.40
CA PHE A 31 -16.76 -15.60 3.67
C PHE A 31 -18.06 -16.31 3.30
N ASP A 32 -19.23 -15.66 3.39
CA ASP A 32 -20.53 -16.29 3.07
C ASP A 32 -20.64 -16.83 1.62
N GLY A 33 -19.74 -16.38 0.72
CA GLY A 33 -19.58 -16.90 -0.64
C GLY A 33 -18.41 -17.87 -0.83
N GLY A 34 -17.86 -18.41 0.26
CA GLY A 34 -16.65 -19.21 0.29
C GLY A 34 -15.38 -18.44 -0.06
N LEU A 35 -14.24 -19.03 0.29
CA LEU A 35 -12.94 -18.57 -0.19
C LEU A 35 -12.74 -19.00 -1.66
N PRO A 36 -12.31 -18.09 -2.55
CA PRO A 36 -11.87 -18.46 -3.89
C PRO A 36 -10.73 -19.49 -3.84
N SER A 37 -10.62 -20.38 -4.82
CA SER A 37 -9.63 -21.47 -4.84
C SER A 37 -8.17 -21.00 -4.82
N ASN A 38 -7.92 -19.75 -5.21
CA ASN A 38 -6.63 -19.09 -5.19
C ASN A 38 -6.38 -18.27 -3.92
N VAL A 39 -7.23 -18.36 -2.89
CA VAL A 39 -7.10 -17.62 -1.63
C VAL A 39 -6.94 -18.60 -0.48
N VAL A 40 -5.93 -18.38 0.35
CA VAL A 40 -5.71 -19.09 1.61
C VAL A 40 -5.83 -18.10 2.76
N TYR A 41 -6.70 -18.39 3.73
CA TYR A 41 -6.78 -17.66 4.98
C TYR A 41 -5.94 -18.37 6.04
N GLU A 42 -4.89 -17.70 6.52
CA GLU A 42 -3.92 -18.25 7.47
C GLU A 42 -4.19 -17.81 8.92
N GLY A 43 -5.12 -16.87 9.12
CA GLY A 43 -5.44 -16.36 10.44
C GLY A 43 -4.32 -15.52 11.04
N THR A 44 -4.25 -15.50 12.38
CA THR A 44 -3.21 -14.77 13.11
C THR A 44 -1.88 -15.51 13.03
N THR A 45 -0.79 -14.75 13.04
CA THR A 45 0.56 -15.30 13.01
C THR A 45 1.35 -14.86 14.23
N LEU A 46 2.43 -15.58 14.53
CA LEU A 46 3.37 -15.23 15.59
C LEU A 46 4.10 -13.91 15.25
N PRO A 47 4.70 -13.22 16.25
CA PRO A 47 5.52 -12.05 16.00
C PRO A 47 6.54 -12.29 14.88
N GLY A 48 6.60 -11.37 13.91
CA GLY A 48 7.48 -11.48 12.74
C GLY A 48 6.92 -12.30 11.56
N GLY A 49 5.81 -13.03 11.74
CA GLY A 49 5.22 -13.84 10.68
C GLY A 49 4.69 -13.03 9.48
N VAL A 50 4.19 -11.82 9.71
CA VAL A 50 3.79 -10.90 8.63
C VAL A 50 4.99 -10.49 7.79
N ALA A 51 6.11 -10.13 8.42
CA ALA A 51 7.33 -9.77 7.73
C ALA A 51 7.91 -10.94 6.91
N GLU A 52 7.81 -12.17 7.44
CA GLU A 52 8.21 -13.36 6.69
C GLU A 52 7.29 -13.61 5.48
N ALA A 53 5.98 -13.45 5.65
CA ALA A 53 5.04 -13.58 4.54
C ALA A 53 5.29 -12.53 3.45
N MET A 54 5.62 -11.28 3.83
CA MET A 54 6.01 -10.24 2.88
C MET A 54 7.29 -10.59 2.12
N ARG A 55 8.31 -11.17 2.79
CA ARG A 55 9.55 -11.61 2.12
C ARG A 55 9.33 -12.72 1.10
N GLN A 56 8.30 -13.54 1.28
CA GLN A 56 7.94 -14.64 0.40
C GLN A 56 6.94 -14.26 -0.69
N ALA A 57 6.39 -13.04 -0.67
CA ALA A 57 5.38 -12.60 -1.61
C ALA A 57 6.00 -11.95 -2.85
N ASP A 58 5.30 -12.02 -3.98
CA ASP A 58 5.66 -11.31 -5.21
C ASP A 58 5.17 -9.85 -5.24
N PHE A 59 4.09 -9.55 -4.50
CA PHE A 59 3.54 -8.22 -4.29
C PHE A 59 2.60 -8.20 -3.07
N PHE A 60 2.37 -7.01 -2.51
CA PHE A 60 1.49 -6.78 -1.36
C PHE A 60 0.24 -6.00 -1.76
N VAL A 61 -0.90 -6.36 -1.16
CA VAL A 61 -2.18 -5.70 -1.40
C VAL A 61 -2.82 -5.32 -0.07
N LEU A 62 -3.03 -4.02 0.16
CA LEU A 62 -3.90 -3.50 1.22
C LEU A 62 -5.18 -2.90 0.61
N PRO A 63 -6.25 -3.69 0.45
CA PRO A 63 -7.47 -3.28 -0.23
C PRO A 63 -8.43 -2.55 0.74
N THR A 64 -7.92 -1.66 1.58
CA THR A 64 -8.72 -1.04 2.65
C THR A 64 -9.87 -0.20 2.09
N LEU A 65 -10.95 -0.05 2.87
CA LEU A 65 -11.98 0.95 2.56
C LEU A 65 -11.60 2.32 3.14
N GLU A 66 -10.86 2.31 4.24
CA GLU A 66 -10.36 3.47 4.95
C GLU A 66 -9.26 3.00 5.92
N ASP A 67 -8.10 3.66 5.89
CA ASP A 67 -7.03 3.49 6.88
C ASP A 67 -6.20 4.76 6.90
N SER A 68 -6.18 5.50 8.01
CA SER A 68 -5.54 6.82 8.06
C SER A 68 -4.01 6.79 7.92
N PHE A 69 -3.35 5.67 8.23
CA PHE A 69 -1.89 5.61 8.22
C PHE A 69 -1.37 4.52 7.30
N ALA A 70 -2.03 3.35 7.28
CA ALA A 70 -1.65 2.20 6.49
C ALA A 70 -0.15 1.86 6.59
N LEU A 71 0.42 1.90 7.81
CA LEU A 71 1.86 1.71 8.06
C LEU A 71 2.40 0.40 7.47
N VAL A 72 1.56 -0.63 7.42
CA VAL A 72 1.88 -1.93 6.81
C VAL A 72 2.24 -1.82 5.31
N VAL A 73 1.71 -0.81 4.60
CA VAL A 73 2.12 -0.50 3.22
C VAL A 73 3.55 0.03 3.19
N ILE A 74 3.89 0.94 4.09
CA ILE A 74 5.25 1.51 4.19
C ILE A 74 6.26 0.41 4.57
N GLU A 75 5.88 -0.49 5.49
CA GLU A 75 6.68 -1.66 5.84
C GLU A 75 6.93 -2.58 4.61
N ALA A 76 5.90 -2.83 3.80
CA ALA A 76 6.04 -3.58 2.56
C ALA A 76 6.89 -2.85 1.50
N MET A 77 6.74 -1.53 1.36
CA MET A 77 7.60 -0.73 0.48
C MET A 77 9.07 -0.82 0.92
N ALA A 78 9.35 -0.81 2.23
CA ALA A 78 10.70 -0.91 2.78
C ALA A 78 11.41 -2.23 2.42
N THR A 79 10.66 -3.32 2.18
CA THR A 79 11.23 -4.61 1.74
C THR A 79 11.49 -4.67 0.23
N GLY A 80 11.08 -3.64 -0.53
CA GLY A 80 11.13 -3.65 -2.00
C GLY A 80 10.02 -4.46 -2.63
N LEU A 81 8.96 -4.74 -1.89
CA LEU A 81 7.79 -5.43 -2.41
C LEU A 81 6.92 -4.44 -3.19
N PRO A 82 6.47 -4.76 -4.41
CA PRO A 82 5.49 -3.94 -5.11
C PRO A 82 4.22 -3.86 -4.27
N VAL A 83 3.76 -2.65 -3.99
CA VAL A 83 2.56 -2.43 -3.17
C VAL A 83 1.38 -1.99 -4.00
N MET A 84 0.20 -2.43 -3.59
CA MET A 84 -1.07 -1.97 -4.09
C MET A 84 -1.97 -1.58 -2.92
N THR A 85 -2.53 -0.38 -2.98
CA THR A 85 -3.48 0.08 -1.96
C THR A 85 -4.63 0.84 -2.58
N THR A 86 -5.50 1.44 -1.76
CA THR A 86 -6.68 2.15 -2.22
C THR A 86 -6.58 3.64 -1.99
N THR A 87 -7.38 4.43 -2.72
CA THR A 87 -7.46 5.90 -2.61
C THR A 87 -7.73 6.43 -1.18
N ASN A 88 -8.22 5.59 -0.28
CA ASN A 88 -8.59 5.97 1.09
C ASN A 88 -7.62 5.41 2.14
N ALA A 89 -6.47 4.91 1.71
CA ALA A 89 -5.36 4.58 2.60
C ALA A 89 -4.45 5.80 2.74
N GLY A 90 -3.99 6.15 3.95
CA GLY A 90 -3.05 7.24 4.16
C GLY A 90 -1.74 7.05 3.40
N ALA A 91 -1.30 5.79 3.24
CA ALA A 91 -0.16 5.46 2.41
C ALA A 91 -0.35 5.78 0.91
N SER A 92 -1.59 5.95 0.43
CA SER A 92 -1.84 6.35 -0.96
C SER A 92 -1.34 7.76 -1.28
N GLU A 93 -1.24 8.64 -0.27
CA GLU A 93 -0.67 9.99 -0.45
C GLU A 93 0.86 9.95 -0.65
N LEU A 94 1.51 8.89 -0.15
CA LEU A 94 2.94 8.65 -0.35
C LEU A 94 3.23 8.02 -1.72
N ILE A 95 2.29 7.22 -2.23
CA ILE A 95 2.46 6.45 -3.47
C ILE A 95 2.16 7.32 -4.69
N GLU A 96 3.06 7.30 -5.66
CA GLU A 96 2.81 7.80 -7.00
C GLU A 96 2.36 6.63 -7.88
N ASP A 97 1.08 6.63 -8.27
CA ASP A 97 0.45 5.52 -8.98
C ASP A 97 1.17 5.18 -10.29
N GLY A 98 1.55 3.91 -10.44
CA GLY A 98 2.31 3.39 -11.56
C GLY A 98 3.82 3.64 -11.50
N CYS A 99 4.31 4.41 -10.53
CA CYS A 99 5.74 4.73 -10.37
C CYS A 99 6.38 3.91 -9.24
N ASP A 100 5.80 3.91 -8.05
CA ASP A 100 6.32 3.22 -6.84
C ASP A 100 5.24 2.46 -6.05
N GLY A 101 4.10 2.27 -6.68
CA GLY A 101 3.01 1.44 -6.20
C GLY A 101 1.84 1.54 -7.15
N LEU A 102 0.75 0.86 -6.82
CA LEU A 102 -0.51 0.97 -7.52
C LEU A 102 -1.61 1.45 -6.57
N VAL A 103 -2.39 2.43 -6.98
CA VAL A 103 -3.51 2.97 -6.20
C VAL A 103 -4.80 2.76 -6.98
N VAL A 104 -5.75 2.03 -6.39
CA VAL A 104 -7.07 1.77 -6.99
C VAL A 104 -8.21 2.39 -6.19
N PRO A 105 -9.38 2.66 -6.79
CA PRO A 105 -10.52 3.14 -6.01
C PRO A 105 -10.91 2.16 -4.89
N ALA A 106 -11.17 2.68 -3.70
CA ALA A 106 -11.60 1.87 -2.56
C ALA A 106 -12.90 1.12 -2.86
N GLY A 107 -12.91 -0.20 -2.60
CA GLY A 107 -14.08 -1.06 -2.84
C GLY A 107 -14.28 -1.51 -4.30
N ASP A 108 -13.48 -1.04 -5.26
CA ASP A 108 -13.58 -1.46 -6.65
C ASP A 108 -12.79 -2.75 -6.90
N ALA A 109 -13.49 -3.88 -6.80
CA ALA A 109 -12.94 -5.19 -7.09
C ALA A 109 -12.49 -5.38 -8.55
N THR A 110 -13.07 -4.63 -9.50
CA THR A 110 -12.70 -4.73 -10.92
C THR A 110 -11.36 -4.03 -11.15
N ALA A 111 -11.21 -2.81 -10.65
CA ALA A 111 -9.95 -2.08 -10.70
C ALA A 111 -8.83 -2.85 -10.00
N LEU A 112 -9.14 -3.43 -8.83
CA LEU A 112 -8.20 -4.27 -8.08
C LEU A 112 -7.75 -5.50 -8.89
N ALA A 113 -8.69 -6.22 -9.52
CA ALA A 113 -8.37 -7.38 -10.35
C ALA A 113 -7.51 -7.02 -11.57
N HIS A 114 -7.78 -5.87 -12.21
CA HIS A 114 -6.98 -5.40 -13.34
C HIS A 114 -5.55 -5.05 -12.91
N ALA A 115 -5.39 -4.36 -11.78
CA ALA A 115 -4.08 -4.05 -11.22
C ALA A 115 -3.29 -5.32 -10.84
N ILE A 116 -3.96 -6.33 -10.27
CA ILE A 116 -3.36 -7.64 -9.98
C ILE A 116 -2.91 -8.31 -11.29
N GLY A 117 -3.76 -8.31 -12.33
CA GLY A 117 -3.43 -8.86 -13.64
C GLY A 117 -2.14 -8.27 -14.21
N ARG A 118 -1.99 -6.94 -14.15
CA ARG A 118 -0.76 -6.25 -14.58
C ARG A 118 0.49 -6.77 -13.86
N LEU A 119 0.44 -6.93 -12.53
CA LEU A 119 1.58 -7.42 -11.75
C LEU A 119 1.88 -8.92 -11.98
N VAL A 120 0.86 -9.70 -12.32
CA VAL A 120 1.04 -11.12 -12.68
C VAL A 120 1.70 -11.25 -14.04
N GLU A 121 1.25 -10.47 -15.03
CA GLU A 121 1.70 -10.56 -16.41
C GLU A 121 3.03 -9.85 -16.69
N GLN A 122 3.42 -8.88 -15.84
CA GLN A 122 4.58 -8.01 -16.09
C GLN A 122 5.60 -8.10 -14.94
N PRO A 123 6.48 -9.12 -14.91
CA PRO A 123 7.53 -9.24 -13.89
C PRO A 123 8.47 -8.03 -13.82
N ALA A 124 8.74 -7.38 -14.96
CA ALA A 124 9.55 -6.16 -15.01
C ALA A 124 8.88 -4.99 -14.28
N LEU A 125 7.55 -4.86 -14.39
CA LEU A 125 6.78 -3.86 -13.66
C LEU A 125 6.86 -4.10 -12.16
N ARG A 126 6.80 -5.36 -11.71
CA ARG A 126 7.01 -5.69 -10.29
C ARG A 126 8.37 -5.18 -9.82
N GLN A 127 9.45 -5.57 -10.50
CA GLN A 127 10.79 -5.14 -10.10
C GLN A 127 10.91 -3.62 -10.04
N GLN A 128 10.44 -2.91 -11.07
CA GLN A 128 10.44 -1.45 -11.12
C GLN A 128 9.71 -0.82 -9.94
N LEU A 129 8.46 -1.24 -9.69
CA LEU A 129 7.65 -0.67 -8.60
C LEU A 129 8.27 -0.95 -7.24
N GLY A 130 8.76 -2.16 -7.01
CA GLY A 130 9.42 -2.54 -5.76
C GLY A 130 10.69 -1.75 -5.48
N ASP A 131 11.54 -1.58 -6.48
CA ASP A 131 12.78 -0.79 -6.35
C ASP A 131 12.49 0.68 -6.09
N ALA A 132 11.52 1.25 -6.82
CA ALA A 132 11.09 2.64 -6.63
C ALA A 132 10.45 2.87 -5.26
N ALA A 133 9.59 1.94 -4.80
CA ALA A 133 8.98 1.96 -3.48
C ALA A 133 10.03 1.98 -2.36
N ARG A 134 10.99 1.06 -2.44
CA ARG A 134 12.08 0.97 -1.47
C ARG A 134 12.94 2.22 -1.44
N LYS A 135 13.30 2.73 -2.62
CA LYS A 135 14.06 3.96 -2.75
C LYS A 135 13.31 5.14 -2.13
N LYS A 136 12.03 5.31 -2.43
CA LYS A 136 11.19 6.38 -1.88
C LYS A 136 11.17 6.35 -0.35
N VAL A 137 10.98 5.18 0.25
CA VAL A 137 11.01 5.01 1.71
C VAL A 137 12.39 5.33 2.28
N GLN A 138 13.48 4.85 1.66
CA GLN A 138 14.83 5.14 2.12
C GLN A 138 15.17 6.63 2.08
N ASP A 139 14.77 7.32 1.02
CA ASP A 139 15.00 8.76 0.86
C ASP A 139 14.18 9.56 1.88
N ALA A 140 12.92 9.19 2.10
CA ALA A 140 12.00 9.86 3.04
C ALA A 140 12.35 9.64 4.52
N HIS A 141 12.94 8.48 4.87
CA HIS A 141 13.31 8.13 6.24
C HIS A 141 14.76 8.48 6.60
N SER A 142 15.51 9.18 5.76
CA SER A 142 16.77 9.78 6.23
C SER A 142 16.42 10.83 7.29
N TRP A 143 16.97 10.68 8.51
CA TRP A 143 16.78 11.63 9.62
C TRP A 143 17.14 13.07 9.20
N GLU A 144 18.05 13.17 8.24
CA GLU A 144 18.47 14.39 7.57
C GLU A 144 17.37 15.01 6.69
N ALA A 145 16.64 14.23 5.88
CA ALA A 145 15.51 14.74 5.10
C ALA A 145 14.32 15.17 5.96
N TYR A 146 14.03 14.42 7.03
CA TYR A 146 13.01 14.81 8.00
C TYR A 146 13.38 16.13 8.69
N GLY A 147 14.62 16.24 9.20
CA GLY A 147 15.13 17.47 9.81
C GLY A 147 15.08 18.67 8.85
N ALA A 148 15.49 18.49 7.60
CA ALA A 148 15.48 19.54 6.59
C ALA A 148 14.05 20.02 6.25
N SER A 149 13.09 19.11 6.13
CA SER A 149 11.69 19.48 5.80
C SER A 149 11.00 20.24 6.93
N VAL A 150 11.23 19.86 8.19
CA VAL A 150 10.70 20.58 9.36
C VAL A 150 11.28 21.99 9.44
N LEU A 151 12.59 22.14 9.22
CA LEU A 151 13.25 23.45 9.21
C LEU A 151 12.71 24.33 8.08
N GLN A 152 12.55 23.79 6.87
CA GLN A 152 11.97 24.52 5.73
C GLN A 152 10.54 24.97 5.99
N ALA A 153 9.70 24.15 6.62
CA ALA A 153 8.33 24.52 6.95
C ALA A 153 8.27 25.63 8.01
N ILE A 154 9.17 25.59 9.01
CA ILE A 154 9.29 26.65 10.02
C ILE A 154 9.76 27.96 9.36
N ASP A 155 10.76 27.90 8.48
CA ASP A 155 11.32 29.06 7.81
C ASP A 155 10.33 29.69 6.82
N ALA A 156 9.60 28.89 6.05
CA ALA A 156 8.53 29.36 5.17
C ALA A 156 7.43 30.09 5.95
N ARG A 157 7.07 29.58 7.14
CA ARG A 157 6.07 30.22 8.00
C ARG A 157 6.58 31.51 8.65
N ARG A 158 7.86 31.57 9.02
CA ARG A 158 8.51 32.81 9.50
C ARG A 158 8.53 33.89 8.42
N LEU A 159 8.86 33.54 7.18
CA LEU A 159 8.85 34.45 6.03
C LEU A 159 7.44 34.99 5.72
N GLN A 160 6.42 34.14 5.74
CA GLN A 160 5.04 34.57 5.51
C GLN A 160 4.51 35.52 6.60
N LEU A 161 4.88 35.30 7.86
CA LEU A 161 4.49 36.18 8.96
C LEU A 161 5.21 37.54 8.89
N ALA A 162 6.50 37.54 8.51
CA ALA A 162 7.26 38.78 8.30
C ALA A 162 6.66 39.62 7.15
N LEU A 163 6.32 39.00 6.02
CA LEU A 163 5.71 39.69 4.87
C LEU A 163 4.31 40.25 5.20
N ARG A 164 3.53 39.59 6.07
CA ARG A 164 2.22 40.08 6.54
C ARG A 164 2.34 41.23 7.56
N GLY A 165 3.43 41.29 8.32
CA GLY A 165 3.72 42.40 9.25
C GLY A 165 4.11 43.70 8.53
N VAL A 166 4.79 43.59 7.39
CA VAL A 166 5.26 44.74 6.60
C VAL A 166 4.14 45.40 5.78
N GLN A 167 3.04 44.68 5.46
CA GLN A 167 1.89 45.25 4.73
C GLN A 167 0.86 45.98 5.61
N ARG A 168 1.08 46.07 6.93
CA ARG A 168 0.18 46.72 7.90
C ARG A 168 0.72 48.04 8.49
N SER A 169 1.85 48.54 8.00
CA SER A 169 2.50 49.78 8.44
C SER A 169 2.38 50.89 7.41
#